data_AF-A0A327T2T1-F1
#
_entry.id   AF-A0A327T2T1-F1
#
_cell.length_a   1.000
_cell.length_b   1.000
_cell.length_c   1.000
_cell.angle_alpha   90.00
_cell.angle_beta   90.00
_cell.angle_gamma   90.00
#
_symmetry.space_group_name_H-M   'P 1'
#
loop_
_entity.id
_entity.type
_entity.pdbx_description
1 polymer ?
#
loop_
_entity_poly.entity_id
_entity_poly.type
_entity_poly.pdbx_seq_one_letter_code
_entity_poly.pdbx_strand_id
1 'polypeptide(L)'
;MEEVVQDVFSDLWMKKERKNIDNIYAYLLGAIRYQVYMLYKKGKTTPHFEAPLDHLLLSSMQADSLFKEKELKWCISVWLAIQPVKRAAIFRMKYMDDRSTKEISEVLNISQKTVQNQLLHAFSDLRGGLNRIMAFLYL
;
A
#
# COMPACT_ATOMS: atom_id res chain seq x y z
N MET A 1 7.13 15.20 -6.44
CA MET A 1 5.96 14.28 -6.42
C MET A 1 4.74 14.95 -5.82
N GLU A 2 4.90 15.75 -4.78
CA GLU A 2 3.80 16.50 -4.15
C GLU A 2 3.04 17.40 -5.14
N GLU A 3 3.74 18.13 -6.02
CA GLU A 3 3.13 18.95 -7.08
C GLU A 3 2.27 18.13 -8.05
N VAL A 4 2.74 16.95 -8.47
CA VAL A 4 1.99 16.06 -9.39
C VAL A 4 0.71 15.57 -8.77
N VAL A 5 0.76 15.22 -7.48
CA VAL A 5 -0.42 14.81 -6.72
C VAL A 5 -1.38 15.99 -6.62
N GLN A 6 -0.89 17.16 -6.25
CA GLN A 6 -1.70 18.37 -6.13
C GLN A 6 -2.40 18.73 -7.45
N ASP A 7 -1.70 18.64 -8.58
CA ASP A 7 -2.26 18.92 -9.91
C ASP A 7 -3.36 17.92 -10.28
N VAL A 8 -3.14 16.62 -10.06
CA VAL A 8 -4.14 15.58 -10.37
C VAL A 8 -5.40 15.74 -9.52
N PHE A 9 -5.26 16.03 -8.22
CA PHE A 9 -6.40 16.25 -7.34
C PHE A 9 -7.14 17.56 -7.65
N SER A 10 -6.43 18.62 -8.01
CA SER A 10 -7.02 19.90 -8.43
C SER A 10 -7.83 19.72 -9.72
N ASP A 11 -7.28 19.00 -10.69
CA ASP A 11 -7.91 18.77 -11.98
C ASP A 11 -9.13 17.83 -11.87
N LEU A 12 -9.09 16.87 -10.95
CA LEU A 12 -10.25 16.04 -10.57
C LEU A 12 -11.34 16.90 -9.92
N TRP A 13 -11.00 17.75 -8.96
CA TRP A 13 -11.96 18.58 -8.24
C TRP A 13 -12.67 19.58 -9.17
N MET A 14 -11.94 20.20 -10.09
CA MET A 14 -12.48 21.14 -11.08
C MET A 14 -13.41 20.49 -12.11
N LYS A 15 -13.21 19.20 -12.40
CA LYS A 15 -13.95 18.46 -13.44
C LYS A 15 -14.96 17.47 -12.88
N LYS A 16 -15.18 17.47 -11.55
CA LYS A 16 -16.05 16.51 -10.83
C LYS A 16 -17.50 16.49 -11.34
N GLU A 17 -18.02 17.62 -11.81
CA GLU A 17 -19.41 17.72 -12.30
C GLU A 17 -19.57 17.27 -13.76
N ARG A 18 -18.46 17.13 -14.50
CA ARG A 18 -18.49 16.81 -15.95
C ARG A 18 -17.91 15.44 -16.29
N LYS A 19 -17.33 14.73 -15.32
CA LYS A 19 -16.73 13.42 -15.52
C LYS A 19 -17.54 12.36 -14.79
N ASN A 20 -18.15 11.46 -15.55
CA ASN A 20 -18.67 10.22 -14.99
C ASN A 20 -17.49 9.26 -14.81
N ILE A 21 -17.03 9.09 -13.56
CA ILE A 21 -15.87 8.25 -13.23
C ILE A 21 -16.38 6.98 -12.57
N ASP A 22 -16.41 5.88 -13.33
CA ASP A 22 -16.89 4.58 -12.83
C ASP A 22 -15.88 3.91 -11.89
N ASN A 23 -14.57 4.11 -12.13
CA ASN A 23 -13.49 3.59 -11.29
C ASN A 23 -12.43 4.66 -11.00
N ILE A 24 -12.49 5.20 -9.79
CA ILE A 24 -11.60 6.28 -9.33
C ILE A 24 -10.13 5.85 -9.28
N TYR A 25 -9.84 4.58 -8.96
CA TYR A 25 -8.46 4.09 -8.85
C TYR A 25 -7.79 4.03 -10.23
N ALA A 26 -8.48 3.44 -11.22
CA ALA A 26 -7.99 3.38 -12.59
C ALA A 26 -7.80 4.79 -13.19
N TYR A 27 -8.73 5.70 -12.89
CA TYR A 27 -8.62 7.11 -13.31
C TYR A 27 -7.40 7.80 -12.73
N LEU A 28 -7.19 7.72 -11.41
CA LEU A 28 -6.07 8.37 -10.73
C LEU A 28 -4.72 7.82 -11.23
N LEU A 29 -4.64 6.50 -11.44
CA LEU A 29 -3.44 5.87 -11.98
C LEU A 29 -3.12 6.39 -13.39
N GLY A 30 -4.14 6.52 -14.25
CA GLY A 30 -3.98 7.09 -15.59
C GLY A 30 -3.57 8.56 -15.57
N ALA A 31 -4.21 9.37 -14.72
CA ALA A 31 -3.93 10.80 -14.59
C ALA A 31 -2.50 11.08 -14.08
N ILE A 32 -2.07 10.33 -13.06
CA ILE A 32 -0.70 10.42 -12.53
C ILE A 32 0.31 9.98 -13.58
N ARG A 33 0.07 8.88 -14.29
CA ARG A 33 0.94 8.41 -15.39
C ARG A 33 1.10 9.47 -16.47
N TYR A 34 -0.01 10.11 -16.87
CA TYR A 34 0.01 11.17 -17.87
C TYR A 34 0.80 12.40 -17.40
N GLN A 35 0.59 12.87 -16.17
CA GLN A 35 1.31 14.02 -15.63
C GLN A 35 2.81 13.76 -15.49
N VAL A 36 3.19 12.57 -15.00
CA VAL A 36 4.58 12.13 -14.96
C VAL A 36 5.17 12.11 -16.37
N TYR A 37 4.48 11.50 -17.34
CA TYR A 37 4.90 11.49 -18.74
C TYR A 37 5.11 12.91 -19.29
N MET A 38 4.20 13.85 -19.01
CA MET A 38 4.30 15.23 -19.46
C MET A 38 5.48 15.99 -18.86
N LEU A 39 5.79 15.75 -17.57
CA LEU A 39 6.97 16.30 -16.91
C LEU A 39 8.27 15.79 -17.56
N TYR A 40 8.33 14.50 -17.87
CA TYR A 40 9.48 13.90 -18.57
C TYR A 40 9.59 14.37 -20.03
N LYS A 41 8.46 14.51 -20.74
CA LYS A 41 8.41 15.00 -22.12
C LYS A 41 8.84 16.46 -22.23
N LYS A 42 8.52 17.31 -21.25
CA LYS A 42 9.03 18.70 -21.19
C LYS A 42 10.55 18.76 -21.01
N GLY A 43 11.18 17.70 -20.51
CA GLY A 43 12.62 17.63 -20.26
C GLY A 43 13.48 17.03 -21.39
N LYS A 44 12.91 16.27 -22.34
CA LYS A 44 13.68 15.60 -23.41
C LYS A 44 12.88 15.43 -24.70
N THR A 45 13.45 15.90 -25.81
CA THR A 45 13.18 15.37 -27.15
C THR A 45 13.45 13.86 -27.14
N THR A 46 12.46 13.08 -27.57
CA THR A 46 12.49 11.61 -27.74
C THR A 46 13.71 11.14 -28.54
N PRO A 47 14.21 9.88 -28.37
CA PRO A 47 13.38 8.68 -28.30
C PRO A 47 13.79 7.55 -27.33
N HIS A 48 12.90 6.55 -27.30
CA HIS A 48 13.03 5.18 -26.80
C HIS A 48 12.60 4.90 -25.35
N PHE A 49 11.33 4.51 -25.22
CA PHE A 49 10.77 3.87 -24.03
C PHE A 49 10.68 2.36 -24.32
N GLU A 50 11.73 1.61 -23.96
CA GLU A 50 11.70 0.13 -23.92
C GLU A 50 12.08 -0.44 -22.54
N ALA A 51 12.20 0.40 -21.50
CA ALA A 51 12.38 -0.12 -20.14
C ALA A 51 11.02 -0.27 -19.46
N PRO A 52 10.66 -1.47 -18.95
CA PRO A 52 9.52 -1.64 -18.07
C PRO A 52 9.64 -0.66 -16.89
N LEU A 53 8.55 0.04 -16.59
CA LEU A 53 8.45 1.05 -15.54
C LEU A 53 8.86 0.51 -14.15
N ASP A 54 8.88 -0.81 -13.99
CA ASP A 54 9.38 -1.54 -12.82
C ASP A 54 10.82 -1.14 -12.45
N HIS A 55 11.67 -0.88 -13.44
CA HIS A 55 13.05 -0.43 -13.18
C HIS A 55 13.13 1.02 -12.66
N LEU A 56 12.17 1.88 -13.01
CA LEU A 56 12.11 3.25 -12.49
C LEU A 56 11.54 3.30 -11.07
N LEU A 57 10.62 2.38 -10.71
CA LEU A 57 10.15 2.21 -9.34
C LEU A 57 11.30 1.80 -8.41
N LEU A 58 12.14 0.84 -8.84
CA LEU A 58 13.33 0.42 -8.10
C LEU A 58 14.37 1.54 -7.92
N SER A 59 14.54 2.41 -8.92
CA SER A 59 15.46 3.56 -8.83
C SER A 59 14.99 4.65 -7.86
N SER A 60 13.69 4.70 -7.53
CA SER A 60 13.13 5.67 -6.58
C SER A 60 13.21 5.19 -5.13
N MET A 61 13.60 3.93 -4.90
CA MET A 61 13.85 3.39 -3.57
C MET A 61 15.21 3.86 -3.06
N GLN A 62 15.27 5.08 -2.52
CA GLN A 62 16.43 5.59 -1.78
C GLN A 62 16.80 4.60 -0.65
N ALA A 63 18.08 4.54 -0.25
CA ALA A 63 18.55 3.68 0.85
C ALA A 63 17.69 3.82 2.12
N ASP A 64 17.21 5.02 2.41
CA ASP A 64 16.28 5.32 3.50
C ASP A 64 14.93 4.62 3.37
N SER A 65 14.40 4.46 2.15
CA SER A 65 13.13 3.76 1.92
C SER A 65 13.26 2.25 2.10
N LEU A 66 14.37 1.65 1.66
CA LEU A 66 14.69 0.24 1.90
C LEU A 66 14.98 -0.03 3.38
N PHE A 67 15.61 0.93 4.07
CA PHE A 67 15.84 0.88 5.51
C PHE A 67 14.51 0.91 6.27
N LYS A 68 13.62 1.87 5.95
CA LYS A 68 12.26 1.96 6.51
C LYS A 68 11.43 0.71 6.24
N GLU A 69 11.58 0.08 5.08
CA GLU A 69 10.90 -1.18 4.77
C GLU A 69 11.37 -2.33 5.67
N LYS A 70 12.69 -2.46 5.87
CA LYS A 70 13.27 -3.47 6.77
C LYS A 70 12.82 -3.26 8.22
N GLU A 71 12.83 -2.02 8.70
CA GLU A 71 12.36 -1.68 10.04
C GLU A 71 10.87 -1.99 10.22
N LEU A 72 10.04 -1.67 9.22
CA LEU A 72 8.61 -1.99 9.25
C LEU A 72 8.37 -3.50 9.27
N LYS A 73 9.08 -4.26 8.43
CA LYS A 73 9.03 -5.73 8.42
C LYS A 73 9.44 -6.32 9.77
N TRP A 74 10.49 -5.77 10.37
CA TRP A 74 10.94 -6.18 11.70
C TRP A 74 9.87 -5.88 12.77
N CYS A 75 9.29 -4.69 12.78
CA CYS A 75 8.22 -4.32 13.71
C CYS A 75 7.00 -5.27 13.60
N ILE A 76 6.60 -5.61 12.36
CA ILE A 76 5.52 -6.57 12.11
C ILE A 76 5.89 -7.96 12.63
N SER A 77 7.15 -8.39 12.46
CA SER A 77 7.62 -9.69 12.95
C SER A 77 7.58 -9.79 14.49
N VAL A 78 8.01 -8.72 15.18
CA VAL A 78 7.96 -8.63 16.65
C VAL A 78 6.51 -8.60 17.13
N TRP A 79 5.66 -7.82 16.46
CA TRP A 79 4.23 -7.78 16.78
C TRP A 79 3.57 -9.15 16.59
N LEU A 80 3.88 -9.88 15.52
CA LEU A 80 3.38 -11.23 15.27
C LEU A 80 3.83 -12.23 16.33
N ALA A 81 5.04 -12.08 16.88
CA ALA A 81 5.58 -12.98 17.91
C ALA A 81 4.82 -12.87 19.24
N ILE A 82 4.24 -11.71 19.54
CA ILE A 82 3.46 -11.49 20.78
C ILE A 82 1.95 -11.73 20.61
N GLN A 83 1.48 -12.02 19.39
CA GLN A 83 0.06 -12.28 19.14
C GLN A 83 -0.35 -13.71 19.56
N PRO A 84 -1.62 -13.90 19.96
CA PRO A 84 -2.19 -15.24 20.09
C PRO A 84 -2.02 -16.05 18.81
N VAL A 85 -1.64 -17.33 18.94
CA VAL A 85 -1.27 -18.22 17.82
C VAL A 85 -2.28 -18.20 16.68
N LYS A 86 -3.58 -18.28 16.99
CA LYS A 86 -4.66 -18.26 15.98
C LYS A 86 -4.74 -16.94 15.21
N ARG A 87 -4.53 -15.81 15.89
CA ARG A 87 -4.56 -14.48 15.26
C ARG A 87 -3.35 -14.26 14.37
N ALA A 88 -2.17 -14.69 14.81
CA ALA A 88 -0.96 -14.64 14.01
C ALA A 88 -1.11 -15.49 12.73
N ALA A 89 -1.65 -16.71 12.86
CA ALA A 89 -1.91 -17.59 11.72
C ALA A 89 -2.87 -16.97 10.71
N ILE A 90 -4.00 -16.41 11.16
CA ILE A 90 -4.98 -15.72 10.30
C ILE A 90 -4.32 -14.53 9.57
N PHE A 91 -3.51 -13.74 10.27
CA PHE A 91 -2.81 -12.60 9.67
C PHE A 91 -1.82 -13.05 8.59
N ARG A 92 -0.99 -14.06 8.87
CA ARG A 92 -0.02 -14.60 7.89
C ARG A 92 -0.73 -15.13 6.65
N MET A 93 -1.76 -15.97 6.83
CA MET A 93 -2.52 -16.50 5.70
C MET A 93 -3.13 -15.39 4.84
N LYS A 94 -3.59 -14.30 5.46
CA LYS A 94 -4.21 -13.20 4.70
C LYS A 94 -3.19 -12.33 3.95
N TYR A 95 -2.08 -11.97 4.59
CA TYR A 95 -1.18 -10.93 4.09
C TYR A 95 0.17 -11.43 3.58
N MET A 96 0.55 -12.68 3.88
CA MET A 96 1.77 -13.31 3.39
C MET A 96 1.45 -14.39 2.36
N ASP A 97 0.41 -15.19 2.60
CA ASP A 97 0.00 -16.27 1.70
C ASP A 97 -1.13 -15.85 0.72
N ASP A 98 -1.57 -14.59 0.80
CA ASP A 98 -2.64 -13.97 0.01
C ASP A 98 -3.97 -14.76 -0.07
N ARG A 99 -4.31 -15.49 0.99
CA ARG A 99 -5.57 -16.25 1.06
C ARG A 99 -6.78 -15.34 1.29
N SER A 100 -7.91 -15.70 0.69
CA SER A 100 -9.19 -15.07 0.99
C SER A 100 -9.68 -15.44 2.39
N THR A 101 -10.55 -14.60 2.98
CA THR A 101 -11.15 -14.91 4.29
C THR A 101 -11.99 -16.18 4.26
N LYS A 102 -12.52 -16.56 3.09
CA LYS A 102 -13.24 -17.80 2.87
C LYS A 102 -12.29 -19.00 2.97
N GLU A 103 -11.20 -19.01 2.21
CA GLU A 103 -10.21 -20.09 2.26
C GLU A 103 -9.60 -20.25 3.67
N ILE A 104 -9.34 -19.13 4.37
CA ILE A 104 -8.85 -19.18 5.75
C ILE A 104 -9.89 -19.80 6.69
N SER A 105 -11.17 -19.48 6.49
CA SER A 105 -12.26 -20.02 7.30
C SER A 105 -12.41 -21.54 7.13
N GLU A 106 -12.21 -22.02 5.92
CA GLU A 106 -12.22 -23.45 5.57
C GLU A 106 -11.00 -24.17 6.18
N VAL A 107 -9.80 -23.61 6.03
CA VAL A 107 -8.55 -24.18 6.58
C VAL A 107 -8.59 -24.28 8.11
N LEU A 108 -9.15 -23.28 8.78
CA LEU A 108 -9.19 -23.22 10.25
C LEU A 108 -10.48 -23.79 10.86
N ASN A 109 -11.43 -24.22 10.03
CA ASN A 109 -12.76 -24.69 10.44
C ASN A 109 -13.47 -23.72 11.41
N ILE A 110 -13.52 -22.44 11.04
CA ILE A 110 -14.22 -21.36 11.76
C ILE A 110 -15.09 -20.56 10.80
N SER A 111 -15.98 -19.70 11.30
CA SER A 111 -16.79 -18.87 10.40
C SER A 111 -15.95 -17.80 9.70
N GLN A 112 -16.29 -17.45 8.45
CA GLN A 112 -15.68 -16.33 7.73
C GLN A 112 -15.79 -15.01 8.51
N LYS A 113 -16.90 -14.80 9.24
CA LYS A 113 -17.10 -13.65 10.14
C LYS A 113 -16.10 -13.64 11.29
N THR A 114 -15.76 -14.81 11.85
CA THR A 114 -14.71 -14.94 12.87
C THR A 114 -13.35 -14.54 12.31
N VAL A 115 -13.02 -14.97 11.08
CA VAL A 115 -11.77 -14.56 10.39
C VAL A 115 -11.72 -13.04 10.21
N GLN A 116 -12.79 -12.43 9.71
CA GLN A 116 -12.88 -10.98 9.52
C GLN A 116 -12.71 -10.22 10.84
N ASN A 117 -13.38 -10.66 11.92
CA ASN A 117 -13.24 -10.03 13.23
C ASN A 117 -11.80 -10.15 13.76
N GLN A 118 -11.15 -11.31 13.63
CA GLN A 118 -9.76 -11.49 14.04
C GLN A 118 -8.82 -10.59 13.24
N LEU A 119 -9.06 -10.39 11.94
CA LEU A 119 -8.29 -9.46 11.10
C LEU A 119 -8.50 -7.99 11.50
N LEU A 120 -9.73 -7.59 11.83
CA LEU A 120 -10.02 -6.24 12.33
C LEU A 120 -9.29 -5.95 13.64
N HIS A 121 -9.36 -6.89 14.59
CA HIS A 121 -8.62 -6.76 15.86
C HIS A 121 -7.11 -6.76 15.65
N ALA A 122 -6.60 -7.66 14.81
CA ALA A 122 -5.19 -7.70 14.43
C ALA A 122 -4.71 -6.35 13.85
N PHE A 123 -5.50 -5.74 12.95
CA PHE A 123 -5.14 -4.47 12.34
C PHE A 123 -5.16 -3.30 13.33
N SER A 124 -6.17 -3.25 14.21
CA SER A 124 -6.26 -2.24 15.26
C SER A 124 -5.08 -2.33 16.24
N ASP A 125 -4.74 -3.54 16.67
CA ASP A 125 -3.63 -3.79 17.59
C ASP A 125 -2.28 -3.49 16.94
N LEU A 126 -2.08 -3.89 15.67
CA LEU A 126 -0.86 -3.59 14.92
C LEU A 126 -0.68 -2.08 14.74
N ARG A 127 -1.73 -1.35 14.38
CA ARG A 127 -1.70 0.12 14.24
C ARG A 127 -1.32 0.80 15.57
N GLY A 128 -1.91 0.35 16.67
CA GLY A 128 -1.57 0.86 18.00
C GLY A 128 -0.12 0.58 18.40
N GLY A 129 0.39 -0.62 18.08
CA GLY A 129 1.78 -1.00 18.31
C GLY A 129 2.77 -0.17 17.49
N LEU A 130 2.52 -0.04 16.19
CA LEU A 130 3.37 0.74 15.28
C LEU A 130 3.40 2.23 15.66
N ASN A 131 2.27 2.81 16.06
CA ASN A 131 2.24 4.21 16.53
C ASN A 131 3.10 4.42 17.78
N ARG A 132 3.09 3.47 18.73
CA ARG A 132 3.95 3.54 19.92
C ARG A 132 5.43 3.43 19.55
N ILE A 133 5.79 2.47 18.70
CA ILE A 133 7.18 2.28 18.26
C ILE A 133 7.68 3.52 17.52
N MET A 134 6.89 4.07 16.59
CA MET A 134 7.24 5.30 15.88
C MET A 134 7.38 6.48 16.86
N ALA A 135 6.48 6.63 17.82
CA ALA A 135 6.61 7.69 18.83
C ALA A 135 7.91 7.58 19.63
N PHE A 136 8.39 6.38 19.94
CA PHE A 136 9.67 6.16 20.60
C PHE A 136 10.89 6.40 19.69
N LEU A 137 10.81 6.07 18.39
CA LEU A 137 11.92 6.23 17.45
C LEU A 137 12.15 7.69 17.02
N TYR A 138 11.13 8.55 17.16
CA TYR A 138 11.17 9.97 16.80
C TYR A 138 11.19 10.92 18.01
N LEU A 139 11.41 10.37 19.21
CA LEU A 139 11.77 11.10 20.44
C LEU A 139 13.29 11.18 20.57
#